data_AF-A0A3L7RHI8-F1
#
_entry.id   AF-A0A3L7RHI8-F1
#
_cell.length_a   1.000
_cell.length_b   1.000
_cell.length_c   1.000
_cell.angle_alpha   90.00
_cell.angle_beta   90.00
_cell.angle_gamma   90.00
#
_symmetry.space_group_name_H-M   'P 1'
#
loop_
_entity.id
_entity.type
_entity.pdbx_description
1 polymer ?
#
loop_
_entity_poly.entity_id
_entity_poly.type
_entity_poly.pdbx_seq_one_letter_code
_entity_poly.pdbx_strand_id
1 'polypeptide(L)'
;MAHQPIRESTDKIPVPRVAKWLVPVKRFLHIEATSGIVLMLSTLIALVIANSSWDQAFEKFWHTHVAFEFGKLKIDGHLGHLIVNDILMTIFFFVVGLEVKREVVAGELQDPRKAVLPIIGAIGGVIVPALIYLAMQFGQEGQRGWAIPMATDIAFVVGILALFGSRIPFGLKIFLLTLAIVDDILAVLVIATVFTETIAWGYLFMALAGFA
;
A
#
# COMPACT_ATOMS: atom_id res chain seq x y z
N MET A 1 34.65 58.53 -15.27
CA MET A 1 34.68 57.32 -16.13
C MET A 1 35.94 56.54 -15.73
N ALA A 2 35.93 55.30 -15.24
CA ALA A 2 34.94 54.25 -15.32
C ALA A 2 35.01 53.36 -14.06
N HIS A 3 33.85 53.09 -13.46
CA HIS A 3 33.65 51.98 -12.54
C HIS A 3 33.91 50.68 -13.32
N GLN A 4 34.90 49.89 -12.91
CA GLN A 4 35.03 48.52 -13.40
C GLN A 4 33.90 47.68 -12.77
N PRO A 5 33.10 46.95 -13.57
CA PRO A 5 32.07 46.08 -13.02
C PRO A 5 32.74 44.88 -12.37
N ILE A 6 32.36 44.63 -11.11
CA ILE A 6 32.69 43.43 -10.36
C ILE A 6 32.25 42.24 -11.21
N ARG A 7 33.21 41.44 -11.70
CA ARG A 7 32.91 40.15 -12.31
C ARG A 7 32.35 39.25 -11.22
N GLU A 8 31.04 39.07 -11.20
CA GLU A 8 30.41 37.97 -10.48
C GLU A 8 30.95 36.66 -11.05
N SER A 9 31.96 36.09 -10.38
CA SER A 9 32.23 34.67 -10.53
C SER A 9 31.03 33.95 -9.93
N THR A 10 30.05 33.62 -10.77
CA THR A 10 29.12 32.54 -10.50
C THR A 10 29.91 31.25 -10.52
N ASP A 11 30.66 31.06 -9.44
CA ASP A 11 31.38 29.85 -9.12
C ASP A 11 30.29 28.78 -8.99
N LYS A 12 30.13 28.00 -10.05
CA LYS A 12 29.14 26.94 -10.14
C LYS A 12 29.55 25.92 -9.11
N ILE A 13 29.01 26.04 -7.90
CA ILE A 13 29.20 25.09 -6.81
C ILE A 13 28.97 23.70 -7.40
N PRO A 14 30.01 22.84 -7.43
CA PRO A 14 29.90 21.54 -8.06
C PRO A 14 28.82 20.76 -7.31
N VAL A 15 27.69 20.54 -7.98
CA VAL A 15 26.60 19.71 -7.46
C VAL A 15 27.21 18.35 -7.09
N PRO A 16 27.19 17.96 -5.81
CA PRO A 16 27.86 16.74 -5.36
C PRO A 16 27.28 15.55 -6.12
N ARG A 17 28.13 14.58 -6.52
CA ARG A 17 27.73 13.38 -7.29
C ARG A 17 26.53 12.63 -6.68
N VAL A 18 26.31 12.78 -5.38
CA VAL A 18 25.16 12.29 -4.62
C VAL A 18 23.82 12.84 -5.14
N ALA A 19 23.79 14.08 -5.62
CA ALA A 19 22.59 14.74 -6.14
C ALA A 19 21.99 13.99 -7.35
N LYS A 20 22.81 13.35 -8.20
CA LYS A 20 22.34 12.56 -9.35
C LYS A 20 21.58 11.30 -8.92
N TRP A 21 21.97 10.68 -7.81
CA TRP A 21 21.30 9.50 -7.25
C TRP A 21 20.03 9.87 -6.48
N LEU A 22 19.92 11.13 -6.03
CA LEU A 22 18.75 11.64 -5.33
C LEU A 22 17.63 12.09 -6.29
N VAL A 23 17.91 12.35 -7.57
CA VAL A 23 16.88 12.82 -8.53
C VAL A 23 15.75 11.80 -8.74
N PRO A 24 16.01 10.49 -8.99
CA PRO A 24 14.95 9.50 -9.18
C PRO A 24 14.10 9.34 -7.92
N VAL A 25 14.76 9.31 -6.76
CA VAL A 25 14.11 9.13 -5.45
C VAL A 25 13.29 10.36 -5.07
N LYS A 26 13.80 11.58 -5.31
CA LYS A 26 13.05 12.82 -5.07
C LYS A 26 11.83 12.91 -5.99
N ARG A 27 11.93 12.45 -7.24
CA ARG A 27 10.82 12.39 -8.18
C ARG A 27 9.79 11.33 -7.76
N PHE A 28 10.24 10.16 -7.33
CA PHE A 28 9.39 9.09 -6.78
C PHE A 28 8.64 9.56 -5.53
N LEU A 29 9.34 10.11 -4.54
CA LEU A 29 8.73 10.68 -3.34
C LEU A 29 7.75 11.82 -3.65
N HIS A 30 7.98 12.60 -4.70
CA HIS A 30 7.04 13.65 -5.11
C HIS A 30 5.77 13.08 -5.75
N ILE A 31 5.91 12.00 -6.52
CA ILE A 31 4.78 11.24 -7.09
C ILE A 31 3.98 10.59 -5.95
N GLU A 32 4.66 9.96 -4.99
CA GLU A 32 4.02 9.35 -3.82
C GLU A 32 3.35 10.38 -2.88
N ALA A 33 3.96 11.56 -2.71
CA ALA A 33 3.33 12.67 -1.99
C ALA A 33 2.00 13.08 -2.65
N THR A 34 2.00 13.12 -3.99
CA THR A 34 0.82 13.47 -4.78
C THR A 34 -0.26 12.41 -4.64
N SER A 35 0.10 11.11 -4.70
CA SER A 35 -0.86 10.02 -4.48
C SER A 35 -1.43 10.04 -3.06
N GLY A 36 -0.62 10.34 -2.04
CA GLY A 36 -1.09 10.48 -0.67
C GLY A 36 -2.11 11.61 -0.49
N ILE A 37 -1.90 12.76 -1.14
CA ILE A 37 -2.88 13.87 -1.13
C ILE A 37 -4.16 13.47 -1.85
N VAL A 38 -4.08 12.82 -3.02
CA VAL A 38 -5.26 12.35 -3.76
C VAL A 38 -6.05 11.34 -2.94
N LEU A 39 -5.38 10.41 -2.26
CA LEU A 39 -6.01 9.43 -1.38
C LEU A 39 -6.71 10.12 -0.21
N MET A 40 -6.05 11.06 0.46
CA MET A 40 -6.65 11.86 1.54
C MET A 40 -7.89 12.61 1.07
N LEU A 41 -7.84 13.28 -0.08
CA LEU A 41 -8.99 13.97 -0.66
C LEU A 41 -10.12 13.01 -1.00
N SER A 42 -9.80 11.83 -1.55
CA SER A 42 -10.79 10.80 -1.86
C SER A 42 -11.49 10.29 -0.59
N THR A 43 -10.73 10.05 0.49
CA THR A 43 -11.28 9.67 1.80
C THR A 43 -12.18 10.76 2.38
N LEU A 44 -11.77 12.03 2.29
CA LEU A 44 -12.59 13.15 2.75
C LEU A 44 -13.89 13.28 1.95
N ILE A 45 -13.82 13.14 0.63
CA ILE A 45 -15.00 13.14 -0.24
C ILE A 45 -15.93 11.97 0.13
N ALA A 46 -15.39 10.78 0.32
CA ALA A 46 -16.17 9.60 0.72
C ALA A 46 -16.86 9.82 2.06
N LEU A 47 -16.17 10.39 3.06
CA LEU A 47 -16.75 10.72 4.36
C LEU A 47 -17.85 11.78 4.24
N VAL A 48 -17.65 12.83 3.43
CA VAL A 48 -18.68 13.85 3.21
C VAL A 48 -19.92 13.24 2.56
N ILE A 49 -19.75 12.40 1.53
CA ILE A 49 -20.87 11.73 0.85
C ILE A 49 -21.62 10.83 1.83
N ALA A 50 -20.91 9.99 2.58
CA ALA A 50 -21.50 9.05 3.56
C ALA A 50 -22.22 9.75 4.72
N ASN A 51 -21.86 11.00 5.04
CA ASN A 51 -22.53 11.78 6.10
C ASN A 51 -23.52 12.82 5.53
N SER A 52 -23.82 12.74 4.23
CA SER A 52 -24.73 13.67 3.55
C SER A 52 -26.05 13.00 3.16
N SER A 53 -26.99 13.79 2.64
CA SER A 53 -28.25 13.27 2.07
C SER A 53 -28.07 12.37 0.84
N TRP A 54 -26.85 12.28 0.28
CA TRP A 54 -26.52 11.40 -0.84
C TRP A 54 -26.06 10.00 -0.43
N ASP A 55 -25.94 9.72 0.87
CA ASP A 55 -25.52 8.42 1.41
C ASP A 55 -26.29 7.24 0.79
N GLN A 56 -27.62 7.25 0.86
CA GLN A 56 -28.45 6.17 0.29
C GLN A 56 -28.28 5.98 -1.22
N ALA A 57 -28.03 7.05 -1.96
CA ALA A 57 -27.82 6.96 -3.41
C ALA A 57 -26.43 6.35 -3.72
N PHE A 58 -25.42 6.72 -2.95
CA PHE A 58 -24.07 6.20 -3.04
C PHE A 58 -24.01 4.72 -2.61
N GLU A 59 -24.66 4.35 -1.52
CA GLU A 59 -24.78 2.97 -1.05
C GLU A 59 -25.48 2.09 -2.11
N LYS A 60 -26.62 2.52 -2.64
CA LYS A 60 -27.31 1.80 -3.73
C LYS A 60 -26.45 1.63 -4.97
N PHE A 61 -25.71 2.68 -5.35
CA PHE A 61 -24.77 2.59 -6.47
C PHE A 61 -23.70 1.53 -6.19
N TRP A 62 -23.07 1.56 -5.02
CA TRP A 62 -22.02 0.60 -4.66
C TRP A 62 -22.53 -0.85 -4.55
N HIS A 63 -23.74 -1.03 -4.04
CA HIS A 63 -24.40 -2.33 -3.92
C HIS A 63 -25.17 -2.75 -5.17
N THR A 64 -25.03 -2.04 -6.30
CA THR A 64 -25.64 -2.46 -7.57
C THR A 64 -25.16 -3.86 -7.92
N HIS A 65 -26.10 -4.81 -8.05
CA HIS A 65 -25.76 -6.17 -8.46
C HIS A 65 -25.35 -6.19 -9.93
N VAL A 66 -24.16 -6.71 -10.19
CA VAL A 66 -23.65 -6.96 -11.53
C VAL A 66 -23.36 -8.45 -11.66
N ALA A 67 -23.90 -9.06 -12.71
CA ALA A 67 -23.65 -10.45 -13.02
C ALA A 67 -23.19 -10.56 -14.47
N PHE A 68 -22.07 -11.25 -14.68
CA PHE A 68 -21.58 -11.64 -16.00
C PHE A 68 -21.78 -13.14 -16.16
N GLU A 69 -22.55 -13.53 -17.16
CA GLU A 69 -22.80 -14.94 -17.47
C GLU A 69 -22.22 -15.29 -18.85
N PHE A 70 -21.24 -16.20 -18.87
CA PHE A 70 -20.65 -16.75 -20.09
C PHE A 70 -20.79 -18.28 -20.08
N GLY A 71 -21.88 -18.78 -20.67
CA GLY A 71 -22.18 -20.22 -20.68
C GLY A 71 -22.44 -20.76 -19.26
N LYS A 72 -21.53 -21.60 -18.74
CA LYS A 72 -21.60 -22.12 -17.36
C LYS A 72 -20.87 -21.24 -16.35
N LEU A 73 -20.05 -20.29 -16.81
CA LEU A 73 -19.32 -19.38 -15.94
C LEU A 73 -20.29 -18.26 -15.53
N LYS A 74 -20.54 -18.15 -14.22
CA LYS A 74 -21.29 -17.03 -13.64
C LYS A 74 -20.37 -16.32 -12.66
N ILE A 75 -20.20 -15.02 -12.87
CA ILE A 75 -19.53 -14.13 -11.94
C ILE A 75 -20.60 -13.15 -11.48
N ASP A 76 -21.06 -13.32 -10.24
CA ASP A 76 -22.06 -12.47 -9.60
C ASP A 76 -21.46 -11.74 -8.41
N GLY A 77 -21.78 -10.46 -8.27
CA GLY A 77 -21.30 -9.67 -7.14
C GLY A 77 -21.89 -8.26 -7.13
N HIS A 78 -21.66 -7.56 -6.04
CA HIS A 78 -21.93 -6.12 -6.00
C HIS A 78 -20.86 -5.38 -6.80
N LEU A 79 -21.24 -4.29 -7.47
CA LEU A 79 -20.35 -3.46 -8.25
C LEU A 79 -19.11 -3.03 -7.44
N GLY A 80 -19.30 -2.69 -6.16
CA GLY A 80 -18.19 -2.33 -5.27
C GLY A 80 -17.24 -3.45 -4.95
N HIS A 81 -17.77 -4.64 -4.71
CA HIS A 81 -16.93 -5.80 -4.48
C HIS A 81 -16.12 -6.14 -5.74
N LEU A 82 -16.79 -6.23 -6.90
CA LEU A 82 -16.15 -6.62 -8.16
C LEU A 82 -15.07 -5.61 -8.60
N ILE A 83 -15.36 -4.31 -8.49
CA ILE A 83 -14.40 -3.30 -8.91
C ILE A 83 -13.27 -3.19 -7.88
N VAL A 84 -13.58 -3.00 -6.60
CA VAL A 84 -12.56 -2.70 -5.59
C VAL A 84 -11.78 -3.95 -5.21
N ASN A 85 -12.47 -4.97 -4.71
CA ASN A 85 -11.82 -6.15 -4.15
C ASN A 85 -11.24 -7.06 -5.23
N ASP A 86 -11.90 -7.19 -6.38
CA ASP A 86 -11.45 -8.15 -7.39
C ASP A 86 -10.51 -7.50 -8.41
N ILE A 87 -10.76 -6.27 -8.86
CA ILE A 87 -9.92 -5.61 -9.88
C ILE A 87 -8.84 -4.72 -9.25
N LEU A 88 -9.22 -3.72 -8.43
CA LEU A 88 -8.25 -2.76 -7.89
C LEU A 88 -7.25 -3.43 -6.95
N MET A 89 -7.71 -4.30 -6.02
CA MET A 89 -6.80 -5.00 -5.12
C MET A 89 -5.87 -5.96 -5.85
N THR A 90 -6.31 -6.59 -6.96
CA THR A 90 -5.43 -7.41 -7.79
C THR A 90 -4.31 -6.58 -8.41
N ILE A 91 -4.61 -5.40 -8.95
CA ILE A 91 -3.60 -4.48 -9.48
C ILE A 91 -2.67 -3.99 -8.35
N PHE A 92 -3.24 -3.63 -7.20
CA PHE A 92 -2.49 -3.19 -6.03
C PHE A 92 -1.48 -4.25 -5.58
N PHE A 93 -1.93 -5.48 -5.33
CA PHE A 93 -1.05 -6.57 -4.90
C PHE A 93 -0.08 -7.02 -5.97
N PHE A 94 -0.40 -6.86 -7.26
CA PHE A 94 0.57 -7.06 -8.33
C PHE A 94 1.72 -6.07 -8.23
N VAL A 95 1.43 -4.77 -8.04
CA VAL A 95 2.46 -3.73 -7.85
C VAL A 95 3.25 -3.97 -6.57
N VAL A 96 2.58 -4.31 -5.46
CA VAL A 96 3.26 -4.69 -4.21
C VAL A 96 4.18 -5.89 -4.46
N GLY A 97 3.72 -6.93 -5.17
CA GLY A 97 4.56 -8.09 -5.51
C GLY A 97 5.80 -7.75 -6.32
N LEU A 98 5.70 -6.79 -7.26
CA LEU A 98 6.85 -6.27 -8.01
C LEU A 98 7.82 -5.50 -7.09
N GLU A 99 7.29 -4.71 -6.17
CA GLU A 99 8.08 -3.94 -5.20
C GLU A 99 8.82 -4.87 -4.22
N VAL A 100 8.14 -5.90 -3.71
CA VAL A 100 8.75 -6.96 -2.90
C VAL A 100 9.91 -7.60 -3.66
N LYS A 101 9.68 -7.99 -4.92
CA LYS A 101 10.73 -8.57 -5.76
C LYS A 101 11.91 -7.62 -5.94
N ARG A 102 11.67 -6.32 -6.12
CA ARG A 102 12.71 -5.29 -6.24
C ARG A 102 13.54 -5.21 -4.95
N GLU A 103 12.88 -5.14 -3.79
CA GLU A 103 13.56 -5.05 -2.49
C GLU A 103 14.37 -6.30 -2.16
N VAL A 104 13.88 -7.49 -2.51
CA VAL A 104 14.60 -8.76 -2.31
C VAL A 104 15.83 -8.87 -3.21
N VAL A 105 15.77 -8.36 -4.45
CA VAL A 105 16.86 -8.49 -5.43
C VAL A 105 17.91 -7.40 -5.30
N ALA A 106 17.50 -6.16 -5.03
CA ALA A 106 18.37 -4.98 -5.12
C ALA A 106 18.18 -3.97 -3.98
N GLY A 107 17.36 -4.28 -2.98
CA GLY A 107 17.03 -3.38 -1.88
C GLY A 107 17.51 -3.85 -0.51
N GLU A 108 16.88 -3.34 0.54
CA GLU A 108 17.30 -3.58 1.92
C GLU A 108 16.95 -5.01 2.40
N LEU A 109 16.02 -5.68 1.72
CA LEU A 109 15.70 -7.10 1.98
C LEU A 109 16.74 -8.07 1.40
N GLN A 110 17.65 -7.60 0.54
CA GLN A 110 18.72 -8.44 -0.02
C GLN A 110 19.75 -8.85 1.03
N ASP A 111 20.04 -7.98 2.01
CA ASP A 111 20.97 -8.27 3.10
C ASP A 111 20.17 -8.75 4.33
N PRO A 112 20.30 -10.04 4.72
CA PRO A 112 19.57 -10.59 5.86
C PRO A 112 19.79 -9.80 7.15
N ARG A 113 20.99 -9.22 7.35
CA ARG A 113 21.30 -8.46 8.57
C ARG A 113 20.49 -7.17 8.66
N LYS A 114 20.17 -6.56 7.51
CA LYS A 114 19.37 -5.34 7.42
C LYS A 114 17.87 -5.64 7.41
N ALA A 115 17.48 -6.75 6.78
CA ALA A 115 16.10 -7.24 6.71
C ALA A 115 15.52 -7.63 8.08
N VAL A 116 16.34 -8.12 9.01
CA VAL A 116 15.88 -8.61 10.32
C VAL A 116 15.09 -7.56 11.11
N LEU A 117 15.53 -6.30 11.12
CA LEU A 117 14.86 -5.26 11.90
C LEU A 117 13.46 -4.93 11.35
N PRO A 118 13.27 -4.62 10.05
CA PRO A 118 11.95 -4.47 9.46
C PRO A 118 11.05 -5.69 9.64
N ILE A 119 11.58 -6.91 9.46
CA ILE A 119 10.78 -8.14 9.57
C ILE A 119 10.26 -8.34 11.00
N ILE A 120 11.12 -8.20 12.01
CA ILE A 120 10.69 -8.32 13.41
C ILE A 120 9.70 -7.21 13.76
N GLY A 121 9.94 -5.98 13.28
CA GLY A 121 9.03 -4.86 13.44
C GLY A 121 7.66 -5.15 12.86
N ALA A 122 7.62 -5.72 11.65
CA ALA A 122 6.40 -6.07 10.93
C ALA A 122 5.61 -7.17 11.65
N ILE A 123 6.29 -8.27 12.01
CA ILE A 123 5.69 -9.36 12.77
C ILE A 123 5.10 -8.84 14.09
N GLY A 124 5.81 -7.97 14.80
CA GLY A 124 5.29 -7.31 16.00
C GLY A 124 4.09 -6.41 15.71
N GLY A 125 4.15 -5.62 14.64
CA GLY A 125 3.10 -4.74 14.14
C GLY A 125 1.83 -5.48 13.72
N VAL A 126 1.96 -6.74 13.29
CA VAL A 126 0.85 -7.63 12.94
C VAL A 126 0.26 -8.32 14.17
N ILE A 127 1.12 -8.95 14.98
CA ILE A 127 0.68 -9.82 16.09
C ILE A 127 0.07 -9.01 17.23
N VAL A 128 0.69 -7.88 17.61
CA VAL A 128 0.25 -7.13 18.78
C VAL A 128 -1.16 -6.56 18.61
N PRO A 129 -1.52 -5.84 17.53
CA PRO A 129 -2.88 -5.35 17.32
C PRO A 129 -3.91 -6.47 17.21
N ALA A 130 -3.56 -7.58 16.55
CA ALA A 130 -4.41 -8.77 16.45
C ALA A 130 -4.76 -9.36 17.82
N LEU A 131 -3.76 -9.52 18.71
CA LEU A 131 -3.97 -10.05 20.05
C LEU A 131 -4.78 -9.09 20.92
N ILE A 132 -4.54 -7.77 20.82
CA ILE A 132 -5.34 -6.77 21.52
C ILE A 132 -6.80 -6.86 21.08
N TYR A 133 -7.07 -6.93 19.77
CA TYR A 133 -8.42 -7.09 19.25
C TYR A 133 -9.09 -8.38 19.73
N LEU A 134 -8.38 -9.51 19.67
CA LEU A 134 -8.91 -10.79 20.14
C LEU A 134 -9.21 -10.78 21.63
N ALA A 135 -8.37 -10.14 22.45
CA ALA A 135 -8.61 -10.00 23.88
C ALA A 135 -9.86 -9.17 24.17
N MET A 136 -10.11 -8.12 23.38
CA MET A 136 -11.30 -7.27 23.53
C MET A 136 -12.58 -7.94 23.01
N GLN A 137 -12.48 -8.71 21.93
CA GLN A 137 -13.62 -9.28 21.21
C GLN A 137 -13.82 -10.78 21.44
N PHE A 138 -13.16 -11.35 22.45
CA PHE A 138 -13.22 -12.77 22.74
C PHE A 138 -14.66 -13.20 23.07
N GLY A 139 -15.19 -14.18 22.33
CA GLY A 139 -16.55 -14.70 22.53
C GLY A 139 -17.68 -13.80 22.01
N GLN A 140 -17.35 -12.74 21.27
CA GLN A 140 -18.34 -11.87 20.61
C GLN A 140 -18.41 -12.16 19.10
N GLU A 141 -19.49 -11.74 18.45
CA GLU A 141 -19.72 -11.96 17.00
C GLU A 141 -18.57 -11.41 16.13
N GLY A 142 -17.97 -10.30 16.55
CA GLY A 142 -16.85 -9.66 15.83
C GLY A 142 -15.51 -10.38 15.94
N GLN A 143 -15.39 -11.50 16.67
CA GLN A 143 -14.09 -12.16 16.90
C GLN A 143 -13.35 -12.54 15.61
N ARG A 144 -14.10 -12.81 14.53
CA ARG A 144 -13.53 -13.10 13.19
C ARG A 144 -12.78 -11.91 12.58
N GLY A 145 -13.01 -10.68 13.05
CA GLY A 145 -12.39 -9.45 12.56
C GLY A 145 -10.97 -9.18 13.06
N TRP A 146 -10.29 -10.16 13.68
CA TRP A 146 -8.97 -9.95 14.29
C TRP A 146 -7.86 -9.56 13.32
N ALA A 147 -8.01 -9.90 12.03
CA ALA A 147 -7.08 -9.53 10.97
C ALA A 147 -7.29 -8.09 10.45
N ILE A 148 -8.38 -7.41 10.81
CA ILE A 148 -8.65 -6.03 10.40
C ILE A 148 -7.57 -5.05 10.92
N PRO A 149 -7.20 -5.02 12.22
CA PRO A 149 -6.22 -4.06 12.75
C PRO A 149 -4.75 -4.38 12.39
N MET A 150 -4.51 -5.46 11.65
CA MET A 150 -3.18 -5.89 11.24
C MET A 150 -2.64 -5.09 10.04
N ALA A 151 -3.52 -4.61 9.16
CA ALA A 151 -3.13 -3.99 7.90
C ALA A 151 -2.65 -2.54 8.08
N THR A 152 -1.56 -2.18 7.42
CA THR A 152 -0.99 -0.82 7.39
C THR A 152 -1.04 -0.28 5.96
N ASP A 153 -1.75 0.83 5.73
CA ASP A 153 -1.79 1.46 4.40
C ASP A 153 -0.50 2.25 4.11
N ILE A 154 0.36 1.67 3.27
CA ILE A 154 1.63 2.27 2.85
C ILE A 154 1.46 3.62 2.15
N ALA A 155 0.41 3.79 1.34
CA ALA A 155 0.18 5.02 0.57
C ALA A 155 -0.18 6.17 1.51
N PHE A 156 -0.94 5.88 2.57
CA PHE A 156 -1.26 6.85 3.60
C PHE A 156 -0.03 7.22 4.44
N VAL A 157 0.76 6.24 4.87
CA VAL A 157 2.00 6.46 5.63
C VAL A 157 2.96 7.33 4.82
N VAL A 158 3.27 6.96 3.58
CA VAL A 158 4.19 7.72 2.72
C VAL A 158 3.63 9.11 2.40
N GLY A 159 2.33 9.23 2.15
CA GLY A 159 1.66 10.51 1.96
C GLY A 159 1.88 11.47 3.12
N ILE A 160 1.69 10.98 4.36
CA ILE A 160 1.94 11.77 5.57
C ILE A 160 3.42 12.10 5.70
N LEU A 161 4.33 11.13 5.52
CA LEU A 161 5.77 11.36 5.59
C LEU A 161 6.24 12.44 4.61
N ALA A 162 5.59 12.55 3.45
CA ALA A 162 5.86 13.59 2.48
C ALA A 162 5.39 14.98 2.93
N LEU A 163 4.25 15.09 3.64
CA LEU A 163 3.77 16.35 4.22
C LEU A 163 4.75 16.91 5.27
N PHE A 164 5.39 16.04 6.05
CA PHE A 164 6.44 16.43 7.01
C PHE A 164 7.79 16.77 6.36
N GLY A 165 7.94 16.55 5.05
CA GLY A 165 8.99 17.10 4.21
C GLY A 165 10.41 16.71 4.64
N SER A 166 11.22 17.73 4.96
CA SER A 166 12.64 17.61 5.32
C SER A 166 12.90 17.26 6.78
N ARG A 167 11.86 17.23 7.64
CA ARG A 167 12.03 16.92 9.07
C ARG A 167 12.27 15.43 9.33
N ILE A 168 11.96 14.58 8.35
CA ILE A 168 12.06 13.14 8.48
C ILE A 168 13.34 12.63 7.81
N PRO A 169 14.22 11.92 8.56
CA PRO A 169 15.44 11.35 8.01
C PRO A 169 15.15 10.41 6.85
N PHE A 170 16.02 10.43 5.85
CA PHE A 170 15.89 9.59 4.66
C PHE A 170 15.84 8.09 5.01
N GLY A 171 16.68 7.64 5.95
CA GLY A 171 16.69 6.25 6.40
C GLY A 171 15.36 5.79 7.02
N LEU A 172 14.62 6.68 7.69
CA LEU A 172 13.32 6.34 8.27
C LEU A 172 12.27 6.11 7.19
N LYS A 173 12.34 6.85 6.07
CA LYS A 173 11.42 6.65 4.93
C LYS A 173 11.62 5.28 4.29
N ILE A 174 12.88 4.88 4.07
CA ILE A 174 13.21 3.55 3.53
C ILE A 174 12.81 2.45 4.50
N PHE A 175 13.09 2.64 5.80
CA PHE A 175 12.71 1.68 6.82
C PHE A 175 11.19 1.46 6.86
N LEU A 176 10.40 2.54 6.88
CA LEU A 176 8.93 2.46 6.90
C LEU A 176 8.36 1.86 5.61
N LEU A 177 8.95 2.18 4.45
CA LEU A 177 8.57 1.55 3.18
C LEU A 177 8.79 0.02 3.25
N THR A 178 9.95 -0.41 3.73
CA THR A 178 10.29 -1.84 3.86
C THR A 178 9.40 -2.54 4.87
N LEU A 179 9.16 -1.92 6.03
CA LEU A 179 8.26 -2.42 7.07
C LEU A 179 6.85 -2.66 6.51
N ALA A 180 6.29 -1.66 5.83
CA ALA A 180 4.94 -1.73 5.27
C ALA A 180 4.82 -2.81 4.18
N ILE A 181 5.84 -2.97 3.33
CA ILE A 181 5.89 -4.04 2.34
C ILE A 181 5.84 -5.42 3.02
N VAL A 182 6.60 -5.63 4.10
CA VAL A 182 6.58 -6.90 4.83
C VAL A 182 5.23 -7.14 5.50
N ASP A 183 4.64 -6.11 6.12
CA ASP A 183 3.29 -6.17 6.69
C ASP A 183 2.24 -6.56 5.64
N ASP A 184 2.27 -5.98 4.44
CA ASP A 184 1.34 -6.30 3.35
C ASP A 184 1.43 -7.78 2.92
N ILE A 185 2.65 -8.33 2.82
CA ILE A 185 2.84 -9.77 2.53
C ILE A 185 2.23 -10.61 3.65
N LEU A 186 2.54 -10.28 4.91
CA LEU A 186 2.01 -11.03 6.06
C LEU A 186 0.48 -10.97 6.08
N ALA A 187 -0.09 -9.81 5.80
CA ALA A 187 -1.53 -9.61 5.77
C ALA A 187 -2.21 -10.47 4.69
N VAL A 188 -1.70 -10.46 3.47
CA VAL A 188 -2.20 -11.32 2.38
C VAL A 188 -2.08 -12.79 2.72
N LEU A 189 -0.95 -13.22 3.29
CA LEU A 189 -0.76 -14.62 3.68
C LEU A 189 -1.75 -15.05 4.75
N VAL A 190 -2.00 -14.21 5.75
CA VAL A 190 -2.99 -14.46 6.80
C VAL A 190 -4.40 -14.55 6.20
N ILE A 191 -4.79 -13.61 5.35
CA ILE A 191 -6.11 -13.63 4.69
C ILE A 191 -6.25 -14.90 3.83
N ALA A 192 -5.26 -15.21 2.99
CA ALA A 192 -5.29 -16.35 2.09
C ALA A 192 -5.25 -17.71 2.81
N THR A 193 -4.66 -17.82 4.00
CA THR A 193 -4.54 -19.11 4.71
C THR A 193 -5.61 -19.31 5.78
N VAL A 194 -6.02 -18.26 6.48
CA VAL A 194 -6.96 -18.36 7.61
C VAL A 194 -8.41 -18.11 7.18
N PHE A 195 -8.65 -17.24 6.20
CA PHE A 195 -10.00 -16.86 5.78
C PHE A 195 -10.47 -17.58 4.51
N THR A 196 -9.64 -18.44 3.92
CA THR A 196 -10.04 -19.27 2.77
C THR A 196 -10.91 -20.42 3.25
N GLU A 197 -12.21 -20.35 2.96
CA GLU A 197 -13.15 -21.42 3.30
C GLU A 197 -13.22 -22.52 2.22
N THR A 198 -13.04 -22.15 0.95
CA THR A 198 -13.14 -23.09 -0.18
C THR A 198 -12.02 -22.86 -1.19
N ILE A 199 -11.45 -23.95 -1.70
CA ILE A 199 -10.44 -23.91 -2.76
C ILE A 199 -11.03 -24.58 -4.00
N ALA A 200 -11.20 -23.78 -5.06
CA ALA A 200 -11.61 -24.28 -6.36
C ALA A 200 -10.40 -24.88 -7.10
N TRP A 201 -10.14 -26.17 -6.86
CA TRP A 201 -8.99 -26.89 -7.42
C TRP A 201 -8.81 -26.75 -8.93
N GLY A 202 -9.92 -26.70 -9.69
CA GLY A 202 -9.87 -26.50 -11.15
C GLY A 202 -9.21 -25.18 -11.55
N TYR A 203 -9.55 -24.08 -10.87
CA TYR A 203 -8.92 -22.79 -11.12
C TYR A 203 -7.49 -22.74 -10.62
N LEU A 204 -7.17 -23.41 -9.51
CA LEU A 204 -5.81 -23.51 -9.00
C LEU A 204 -4.87 -24.20 -10.00
N PHE A 205 -5.31 -25.32 -10.60
CA PHE A 205 -4.53 -26.01 -11.62
C PHE A 205 -4.37 -25.19 -12.91
N MET A 206 -5.41 -24.47 -13.35
CA MET A 206 -5.29 -23.56 -14.49
C MET A 206 -4.30 -22.44 -14.22
N ALA A 207 -4.32 -21.86 -13.02
CA ALA A 207 -3.37 -20.83 -12.62
C ALA A 207 -1.94 -21.35 -12.63
N LEU A 208 -1.68 -22.52 -12.04
CA LEU A 208 -0.37 -23.17 -12.05
C LEU A 208 0.12 -23.46 -13.48
N ALA A 209 -0.75 -23.93 -14.37
CA ALA A 209 -0.42 -24.15 -15.77
C ALA A 209 -0.06 -22.86 -16.52
N GLY A 210 -0.62 -21.71 -16.12
CA GLY A 210 -0.25 -20.41 -16.69
C GLY A 210 1.11 -19.87 -16.21
N PHE A 211 1.64 -20.38 -15.10
CA PHE A 211 2.99 -20.04 -14.61
C PHE A 211 4.09 -20.98 -15.13
N ALA A 212 3.73 -22.16 -15.62
CA ALA A 212 4.64 -23.15 -16.21
C ALA A 212 5.00 -22.79 -17.66
#